data_AF-A0A5N5WV70-F1
#
_entry.id   AF-A0A5N5WV70-F1
#
_cell.length_a   1.000
_cell.length_b   1.000
_cell.length_c   1.000
_cell.angle_alpha   90.00
_cell.angle_beta   90.00
_cell.angle_gamma   90.00
#
_symmetry.space_group_name_H-M   'P 1'
#
loop_
_entity.id
_entity.type
_entity.pdbx_description
1 polymer ?
#
loop_
_entity_poly.entity_id
_entity_poly.type
_entity_poly.pdbx_seq_one_letter_code
_entity_poly.pdbx_strand_id
1 'polypeptide(L)'
;MEKKAPPVVTTETLGGPKLVIVIRIPFHPKAVKNLLSQPEFKDLQWTSLQPNFFTASYLASAVDWIKEYQKTGKQETLAMIPAADAAVAMIDPNNVGNIGAHLLAIEGPTPHIHAKYVLSGPEDITGEEIIELAEQYLSVKTKKQNSRLQAGSRTCSRRGCILKRYNHR
;
A
#
# COMPACT_ATOMS: atom_id res chain seq x y z
N MET A 1 21.87 57.65 -23.33
CA MET A 1 22.05 56.51 -22.40
C MET A 1 20.68 55.98 -22.07
N GLU A 2 20.22 54.96 -22.79
CA GLU A 2 18.88 54.41 -22.65
C GLU A 2 18.89 53.37 -21.53
N LYS A 3 18.16 53.64 -20.45
CA LYS A 3 18.03 52.71 -19.32
C LYS A 3 17.14 51.55 -19.78
N LYS A 4 17.77 50.43 -20.13
CA LYS A 4 17.10 49.16 -20.43
C LYS A 4 16.32 48.73 -19.19
N ALA A 5 14.99 48.72 -19.27
CA ALA A 5 14.13 48.20 -18.21
C ALA A 5 14.48 46.72 -17.96
N PRO A 6 14.49 46.26 -16.70
CA PRO A 6 14.69 44.85 -16.40
C PRO A 6 13.56 44.01 -17.02
N PRO A 7 13.85 42.76 -17.42
CA PRO A 7 12.83 41.90 -17.99
C PRO A 7 11.73 41.69 -16.96
N VAL A 8 10.50 42.04 -17.33
CA VAL A 8 9.30 41.63 -16.62
C VAL A 8 9.26 40.10 -16.72
N VAL A 9 9.64 39.42 -15.64
CA VAL A 9 9.40 37.99 -15.51
C VAL A 9 7.91 37.84 -15.27
N THR A 10 7.16 37.65 -16.36
CA THR A 10 5.78 37.20 -16.29
C THR A 10 5.82 35.80 -15.71
N THR A 11 5.51 35.68 -14.42
CA THR A 11 5.09 34.41 -13.85
C THR A 11 3.75 34.09 -14.48
N GLU A 12 3.74 33.43 -15.63
CA GLU A 12 2.58 32.68 -16.05
C GLU A 12 2.34 31.60 -15.01
N THR A 13 1.33 31.80 -14.16
CA THR A 13 0.80 30.80 -13.24
C THR A 13 0.15 29.69 -14.08
N LEU A 14 0.98 28.79 -14.61
CA LEU A 14 0.53 27.54 -15.20
C LEU A 14 0.00 26.61 -14.11
N GLY A 15 -1.30 26.78 -13.82
CA GLY A 15 -2.10 25.87 -13.00
C GLY A 15 -1.97 26.13 -11.50
N GLY A 16 -3.11 26.06 -10.81
CA GLY A 16 -3.18 26.14 -9.35
C GLY A 16 -2.33 25.08 -8.64
N PRO A 17 -2.32 25.07 -7.30
CA PRO A 17 -1.46 24.17 -6.54
C PRO A 17 -1.75 22.71 -6.91
N LYS A 18 -0.78 22.06 -7.57
CA LYS A 18 -0.89 20.67 -7.99
C LYS A 18 -0.74 19.78 -6.76
N LEU A 19 -1.75 18.96 -6.48
CA LEU A 19 -1.68 17.96 -5.43
C LEU A 19 -0.60 16.92 -5.79
N VAL A 20 0.29 16.64 -4.85
CA VAL A 20 1.33 15.61 -4.98
C VAL A 20 0.92 14.35 -4.22
N ILE A 21 0.86 13.20 -4.91
CA ILE A 21 0.60 11.91 -4.27
C ILE A 21 1.91 11.24 -3.88
N VAL A 22 2.03 10.88 -2.60
CA VAL A 22 3.22 10.23 -2.03
C VAL A 22 2.85 8.82 -1.59
N ILE A 23 3.21 7.83 -2.40
CA ILE A 23 3.00 6.42 -2.09
C ILE A 23 4.17 5.93 -1.21
N ARG A 24 3.86 5.48 0.00
CA ARG A 24 4.83 4.97 0.98
C ARG A 24 4.79 3.46 1.01
N ILE A 25 5.85 2.84 0.51
CA ILE A 25 6.12 1.43 0.75
C ILE A 25 6.56 1.20 2.21
N PRO A 26 6.15 0.08 2.83
CA PRO A 26 6.28 -0.14 4.28
C PRO A 26 7.72 -0.21 4.79
N PHE A 27 8.72 -0.36 3.91
CA PHE A 27 10.11 -0.60 4.33
C PHE A 27 10.84 0.66 4.85
N HIS A 28 10.44 1.87 4.43
CA HIS A 28 11.05 3.13 4.93
C HIS A 28 10.05 4.29 5.12
N PRO A 29 9.07 4.20 6.04
CA PRO A 29 7.98 5.17 6.13
C PRO A 29 8.35 6.51 6.79
N LYS A 30 9.53 6.63 7.43
CA LYS A 30 9.90 7.78 8.28
C LYS A 30 10.66 8.90 7.54
N ALA A 31 11.53 8.57 6.58
CA ALA A 31 12.40 9.56 5.92
C ALA A 31 11.60 10.60 5.11
N VAL A 32 10.69 10.12 4.25
CA VAL A 32 9.85 10.99 3.41
C VAL A 32 8.88 11.81 4.27
N LYS A 33 8.34 11.24 5.35
CA LYS A 33 7.45 11.97 6.28
C LYS A 33 8.17 13.15 6.93
N ASN A 34 9.39 12.93 7.41
CA ASN A 34 10.16 13.96 8.08
C ASN A 34 10.53 15.08 7.10
N LEU A 35 10.91 14.73 5.86
CA LEU A 35 11.21 15.70 4.81
C LEU A 35 9.97 16.56 4.48
N LEU A 36 8.81 15.93 4.24
CA LEU A 36 7.56 16.65 3.91
C LEU A 36 6.97 17.46 5.07
N SER A 37 7.52 17.32 6.27
CA SER A 37 7.12 18.11 7.45
C SER A 37 8.06 19.29 7.71
N GLN A 38 9.10 19.49 6.88
CA GLN A 38 10.01 20.61 7.02
C GLN A 38 9.34 21.92 6.56
N PRO A 39 9.72 23.08 7.13
CA PRO A 39 9.12 24.38 6.80
C PRO A 39 9.14 24.73 5.31
N GLU A 40 10.16 24.27 4.59
CA GLU A 40 10.37 24.47 3.15
C GLU A 40 9.26 23.84 2.30
N PHE A 41 8.56 22.84 2.83
CA PHE A 41 7.48 22.12 2.14
C PHE A 41 6.08 22.42 2.74
N LYS A 42 5.95 23.43 3.61
CA LYS A 42 4.67 23.75 4.27
C LYS A 42 3.55 24.08 3.27
N ASP A 43 3.90 24.74 2.17
CA ASP A 43 2.96 25.19 1.13
C ASP A 43 2.71 24.10 0.07
N LEU A 44 3.45 22.99 0.12
CA LEU A 44 3.28 21.87 -0.78
C LEU A 44 2.01 21.10 -0.41
N GLN A 45 1.06 21.02 -1.33
CA GLN A 45 -0.12 20.18 -1.16
C GLN A 45 0.26 18.73 -1.46
N TRP A 46 0.30 17.89 -0.44
CA TRP A 46 0.59 16.47 -0.60
C TRP A 46 -0.44 15.58 0.08
N THR A 47 -0.68 14.40 -0.48
CA THR A 47 -1.44 13.33 0.19
C THR A 47 -0.57 12.09 0.25
N SER A 48 -0.53 11.42 1.39
CA SER A 48 0.22 10.18 1.53
C SER A 48 -0.69 8.95 1.49
N LEU A 49 -0.36 8.02 0.59
CA LEU A 49 -0.96 6.70 0.50
C LEU A 49 0.00 5.67 1.08
N GLN A 50 -0.45 4.89 2.05
CA GLN A 50 0.32 3.83 2.67
C GLN A 50 -0.41 2.50 2.42
N PRO A 51 -0.12 1.80 1.31
CA PRO A 51 -0.60 0.44 1.12
C PRO A 51 -0.11 -0.47 2.26
N ASN A 52 -0.97 -1.41 2.63
CA ASN A 52 -0.64 -2.48 3.57
C ASN A 52 0.30 -3.51 2.90
N PHE A 53 -0.19 -4.69 2.53
CA PHE A 53 0.57 -5.69 1.78
C PHE A 53 0.02 -5.85 0.37
N PHE A 54 0.90 -5.89 -0.64
CA PHE A 54 0.44 -6.14 -2.00
C PHE A 54 0.19 -7.63 -2.22
N THR A 55 -0.99 -7.96 -2.73
CA THR A 55 -1.43 -9.35 -2.98
C THR A 55 -0.40 -10.16 -3.75
N ALA A 56 0.16 -9.60 -4.83
CA ALA A 56 1.16 -10.27 -5.66
C ALA A 56 2.44 -10.65 -4.88
N SER A 57 2.95 -9.73 -4.03
CA SER A 57 4.15 -9.99 -3.23
C SER A 57 3.87 -10.94 -2.07
N TYR A 58 2.66 -10.88 -1.50
CA TYR A 58 2.30 -11.64 -0.32
C TYR A 58 2.01 -13.10 -0.64
N LEU A 59 1.42 -13.38 -1.80
CA LEU A 59 1.09 -14.73 -2.28
C LEU A 59 2.20 -15.39 -3.10
N ALA A 60 3.33 -14.72 -3.34
CA ALA A 60 4.40 -15.22 -4.21
C ALA A 60 4.87 -16.63 -3.83
N SER A 61 5.10 -16.90 -2.53
CA SER A 61 5.56 -18.20 -2.06
C SER A 61 4.51 -19.31 -2.26
N ALA A 62 3.22 -19.00 -2.11
CA ALA A 62 2.15 -19.96 -2.39
C ALA A 62 2.04 -20.27 -3.89
N VAL A 63 2.17 -19.25 -4.74
CA VAL A 63 2.18 -19.41 -6.20
C VAL A 63 3.38 -20.25 -6.65
N ASP A 64 4.57 -20.00 -6.11
CA ASP A 64 5.77 -20.76 -6.45
C ASP A 64 5.64 -22.23 -6.00
N TRP A 65 5.07 -22.46 -4.82
CA TRP A 65 4.77 -23.81 -4.34
C TRP A 65 3.80 -24.56 -5.25
N ILE A 66 2.71 -23.90 -5.69
CA ILE A 66 1.75 -24.48 -6.65
C ILE A 66 2.45 -24.85 -7.96
N LYS A 67 3.28 -23.95 -8.50
CA LYS A 67 4.02 -24.20 -9.76
C LYS A 67 4.97 -25.37 -9.63
N GLU A 68 5.71 -25.48 -8.53
CA GLU A 68 6.63 -26.60 -8.30
C GLU A 68 5.89 -27.92 -8.10
N TYR A 69 4.74 -27.91 -7.41
CA TYR A 69 3.89 -29.10 -7.31
C TYR A 69 3.38 -29.56 -8.68
N GLN A 70 2.90 -28.64 -9.53
CA GLN A 70 2.44 -28.97 -10.88
C GLN A 70 3.53 -29.56 -11.77
N LYS A 71 4.78 -29.12 -11.61
CA LYS A 71 5.92 -29.65 -12.39
C LYS A 71 6.38 -31.02 -11.90
N THR A 72 6.41 -31.23 -10.60
CA THR A 72 7.13 -32.37 -9.99
C THR A 72 6.22 -33.43 -9.38
N GLY A 73 4.97 -33.08 -9.09
CA GLY A 73 4.05 -33.87 -8.27
C GLY A 73 4.48 -34.02 -6.81
N LYS A 74 5.57 -33.36 -6.39
CA LYS A 74 6.13 -33.49 -5.04
C LYS A 74 5.56 -32.43 -4.12
N GLN A 75 5.07 -32.90 -2.99
CA GLN A 75 4.42 -32.07 -1.99
C GLN A 75 5.43 -31.64 -0.91
N GLU A 76 6.14 -30.55 -1.20
CA GLU A 76 7.09 -29.94 -0.28
C GLU A 76 6.38 -29.05 0.76
N THR A 77 7.09 -28.63 1.81
CA THR A 77 6.56 -27.68 2.80
C THR A 77 6.40 -26.29 2.19
N LEU A 78 5.18 -25.75 2.27
CA LEU A 78 4.91 -24.36 1.92
C LEU A 78 5.46 -23.44 3.02
N ALA A 79 6.52 -22.71 2.70
CA ALA A 79 7.09 -21.68 3.57
C ALA A 79 6.37 -20.35 3.30
N MET A 80 5.73 -19.80 4.33
CA MET A 80 5.06 -18.50 4.24
C MET A 80 5.67 -17.49 5.20
N ILE A 81 5.65 -16.23 4.76
CA ILE A 81 6.09 -15.08 5.54
C ILE A 81 5.17 -14.88 6.76
N PRO A 82 3.83 -14.82 6.63
CA PRO A 82 2.96 -14.68 7.80
C PRO A 82 2.87 -15.93 8.67
N ALA A 83 2.57 -15.70 9.94
CA ALA A 83 2.06 -16.74 10.82
C ALA A 83 0.71 -17.25 10.31
N ALA A 84 0.36 -18.49 10.65
CA ALA A 84 -0.89 -19.12 10.23
C ALA A 84 -2.13 -18.28 10.61
N ASP A 85 -2.12 -17.67 11.80
CA ASP A 85 -3.21 -16.90 12.39
C ASP A 85 -3.14 -15.38 12.12
N ALA A 86 -2.13 -14.91 11.38
CA ALA A 86 -1.96 -13.50 11.10
C ALA A 86 -2.90 -13.03 9.98
N ALA A 87 -4.01 -12.40 10.38
CA ALA A 87 -4.95 -11.77 9.44
C ALA A 87 -4.34 -10.53 8.77
N VAL A 88 -4.37 -10.49 7.44
CA VAL A 88 -3.87 -9.39 6.62
C VAL A 88 -4.83 -9.06 5.48
N ALA A 89 -5.32 -7.82 5.45
CA ALA A 89 -5.98 -7.28 4.28
C ALA A 89 -4.96 -6.84 3.21
N MET A 90 -4.77 -7.71 2.21
CA MET A 90 -3.91 -7.46 1.05
C MET A 90 -4.59 -6.54 0.03
N ILE A 91 -3.84 -5.66 -0.62
CA ILE A 91 -4.37 -4.72 -1.62
C ILE A 91 -3.77 -5.00 -3.00
N ASP A 92 -4.59 -4.85 -4.05
CA ASP A 92 -4.10 -4.86 -5.43
C ASP A 92 -3.36 -3.54 -5.73
N PRO A 93 -2.13 -3.57 -6.29
CA PRO A 93 -1.40 -2.37 -6.70
C PRO A 93 -2.20 -1.41 -7.60
N ASN A 94 -3.05 -1.94 -8.48
CA ASN A 94 -3.92 -1.16 -9.35
C ASN A 94 -4.95 -0.36 -8.55
N ASN A 95 -5.44 -0.88 -7.42
CA ASN A 95 -6.34 -0.10 -6.56
C ASN A 95 -5.64 1.11 -5.95
N VAL A 96 -4.36 0.98 -5.56
CA VAL A 96 -3.57 2.12 -5.08
C VAL A 96 -3.39 3.16 -6.18
N GLY A 97 -3.08 2.71 -7.40
CA GLY A 97 -2.99 3.58 -8.58
C GLY A 97 -4.29 4.32 -8.87
N ASN A 98 -5.42 3.61 -8.87
CA ASN A 98 -6.73 4.19 -9.09
C ASN A 98 -7.10 5.22 -8.02
N ILE A 99 -6.86 4.91 -6.74
CA ILE A 99 -7.08 5.87 -5.65
C ILE A 99 -6.22 7.12 -5.84
N GLY A 100 -4.95 6.97 -6.21
CA GLY A 100 -4.05 8.08 -6.52
C GLY A 100 -4.56 8.93 -7.69
N ALA A 101 -4.99 8.29 -8.78
CA ALA A 101 -5.53 8.97 -9.95
C ALA A 101 -6.83 9.73 -9.62
N HIS A 102 -7.73 9.12 -8.85
CA HIS A 102 -8.94 9.80 -8.38
C HIS A 102 -8.61 11.02 -7.52
N LEU A 103 -7.68 10.92 -6.58
CA LEU A 103 -7.26 12.06 -5.75
C LEU A 103 -6.68 13.21 -6.58
N LEU A 104 -5.92 12.89 -7.64
CA LEU A 104 -5.37 13.89 -8.56
C LEU A 104 -6.45 14.57 -9.43
N ALA A 105 -7.55 13.88 -9.69
CA ALA A 105 -8.64 14.37 -10.54
C ALA A 105 -9.73 15.15 -9.77
N ILE A 106 -9.68 15.20 -8.43
CA ILE A 106 -10.66 15.93 -7.62
C ILE A 106 -10.51 17.44 -7.81
N GLU A 107 -11.62 18.10 -8.15
CA GLU A 107 -11.72 19.56 -8.07
C GLU A 107 -11.77 20.00 -6.60
N GLY A 108 -10.79 20.79 -6.16
CA GLY A 108 -10.72 21.28 -4.78
C GLY A 108 -10.33 20.20 -3.76
N PRO A 109 -9.07 19.71 -3.76
CA PRO A 109 -8.62 18.59 -2.93
C PRO A 109 -8.47 18.92 -1.44
N THR A 110 -9.05 20.02 -0.95
CA THR A 110 -8.93 20.53 0.43
C THR A 110 -9.07 19.47 1.53
N PRO A 111 -10.00 18.49 1.49
CA PRO A 111 -10.07 17.47 2.52
C PRO A 111 -8.92 16.44 2.45
N HIS A 112 -8.15 16.40 1.37
CA HIS A 112 -7.08 15.44 1.13
C HIS A 112 -5.67 16.04 1.29
N ILE A 113 -5.56 17.36 1.34
CA ILE A 113 -4.29 18.06 1.59
C ILE A 113 -3.73 17.63 2.96
N HIS A 114 -2.45 17.25 2.94
CA HIS A 114 -1.67 16.68 4.05
C HIS A 114 -2.28 15.44 4.70
N ALA A 115 -3.27 14.81 4.05
CA ALA A 115 -3.93 13.62 4.55
C ALA A 115 -3.02 12.39 4.42
N LYS A 116 -3.27 11.42 5.30
CA LYS A 116 -2.59 10.13 5.33
C LYS A 116 -3.63 9.04 5.31
N TYR A 117 -3.54 8.19 4.29
CA TYR A 117 -4.43 7.06 4.10
C TYR A 117 -3.65 5.76 4.25
N VAL A 118 -4.16 4.86 5.07
CA VAL A 118 -3.75 3.45 5.06
C VAL A 118 -4.71 2.73 4.13
N LEU A 119 -4.17 2.08 3.09
CA LEU A 119 -4.94 1.39 2.08
C LEU A 119 -4.82 -0.11 2.27
N SER A 120 -5.96 -0.78 2.43
CA SER A 120 -6.07 -2.21 2.63
C SER A 120 -7.08 -2.79 1.64
N GLY A 121 -6.97 -4.09 1.36
CA GLY A 121 -8.02 -4.81 0.67
C GLY A 121 -9.33 -4.81 1.44
N PRO A 122 -10.43 -5.21 0.77
CA PRO A 122 -11.75 -5.26 1.39
C PRO A 122 -11.87 -6.36 2.45
N GLU A 123 -11.07 -7.42 2.36
CA GLU A 123 -11.15 -8.60 3.19
C GLU A 123 -9.80 -8.89 3.85
N ASP A 124 -9.83 -9.30 5.11
CA ASP A 124 -8.68 -9.85 5.81
C ASP A 124 -8.58 -11.35 5.48
N ILE A 125 -7.37 -11.82 5.17
CA ILE A 125 -7.09 -13.26 5.01
C ILE A 125 -5.95 -13.68 5.94
N THR A 126 -6.05 -14.87 6.52
CA THR A 126 -5.03 -15.48 7.36
C THR A 126 -4.07 -16.37 6.54
N GLY A 127 -2.94 -16.74 7.13
CA GLY A 127 -2.05 -17.73 6.50
C GLY A 127 -2.73 -19.08 6.29
N GLU A 128 -3.54 -19.52 7.25
CA GLU A 128 -4.31 -20.76 7.14
C GLU A 128 -5.29 -20.73 5.95
N GLU A 129 -6.05 -19.66 5.79
CA GLU A 129 -6.98 -19.49 4.66
C GLU A 129 -6.25 -19.45 3.30
N ILE A 130 -5.05 -18.85 3.23
CA ILE A 130 -4.23 -18.87 2.00
C ILE A 130 -3.85 -20.31 1.61
N ILE A 131 -3.55 -21.14 2.60
CA ILE A 131 -3.22 -22.55 2.37
C ILE A 131 -4.44 -23.32 1.94
N GLU A 132 -5.58 -23.12 2.60
CA GLU A 132 -6.84 -23.74 2.19
C GLU A 132 -7.17 -23.40 0.73
N LEU A 133 -6.99 -22.15 0.30
CA LEU A 133 -7.16 -21.74 -1.10
C LEU A 133 -6.19 -22.45 -2.05
N ALA A 134 -4.92 -22.59 -1.67
CA ALA A 134 -3.92 -23.29 -2.48
C ALA A 134 -4.22 -24.81 -2.59
N GLU A 135 -4.68 -25.42 -1.50
CA GLU A 135 -5.09 -26.83 -1.45
C GLU A 135 -6.35 -27.07 -2.27
N GLN A 136 -7.35 -26.20 -2.17
CA GLN A 136 -8.55 -26.24 -2.99
C GLN A 136 -8.23 -26.11 -4.49
N TYR A 137 -7.31 -25.20 -4.85
CA TYR A 137 -6.89 -25.01 -6.22
C TYR A 137 -6.21 -26.26 -6.82
N LEU A 138 -5.45 -27.01 -6.01
CA LEU A 138 -4.76 -28.22 -6.45
C LEU A 138 -5.53 -29.52 -6.20
N SER A 139 -6.64 -29.47 -5.44
CA SER A 139 -7.34 -30.66 -4.92
C SER A 139 -6.42 -31.60 -4.12
N VAL A 140 -5.43 -31.05 -3.41
CA VAL A 140 -4.38 -31.80 -2.68
C VAL A 140 -4.11 -31.11 -1.33
N LYS A 141 -4.04 -31.87 -0.24
CA LYS A 141 -3.66 -31.34 1.09
C LYS A 141 -2.17 -31.10 1.19
N THR A 142 -1.68 -30.07 1.90
CA THR A 142 -0.25 -29.76 2.11
C THR A 142 0.37 -30.54 3.28
N LYS A 143 1.71 -30.64 3.31
CA LYS A 143 2.47 -31.24 4.44
C LYS A 143 3.06 -30.10 5.26
N LYS A 144 2.57 -29.93 6.51
CA LYS A 144 3.01 -29.03 7.60
C LYS A 144 3.57 -27.65 7.20
N GLN A 145 3.00 -26.61 7.79
CA GLN A 145 3.44 -25.21 7.62
C GLN A 145 4.72 -24.91 8.41
N ASN A 146 5.62 -24.11 7.83
CA ASN A 146 6.70 -23.45 8.55
C ASN A 146 6.50 -21.93 8.43
N SER A 147 6.05 -21.29 9.51
CA SER A 147 5.93 -19.83 9.62
C SER A 147 7.26 -19.20 10.02
N ARG A 148 7.71 -18.17 9.31
CA ARG A 148 9.00 -17.49 9.61
C ARG A 148 8.88 -16.29 10.57
N LEU A 149 7.66 -15.86 10.89
CA LEU A 149 7.37 -14.76 11.82
C LEU A 149 6.40 -15.24 12.91
N GLN A 150 6.75 -15.01 14.18
CA GLN A 150 5.82 -15.24 15.30
C GLN A 150 4.87 -14.05 15.45
N ALA A 151 3.59 -14.33 15.66
CA ALA A 151 2.51 -13.36 15.73
C ALA A 151 2.66 -12.39 16.91
N GLY A 152 2.70 -11.09 16.62
CA GLY A 152 2.42 -10.00 17.55
C GLY A 152 1.11 -9.33 17.16
N SER A 153 0.00 -9.77 17.75
CA SER A 153 -1.37 -9.45 17.34
C SER A 153 -1.76 -7.99 17.57
N ARG A 154 -2.31 -7.35 16.54
CA ARG A 154 -3.30 -6.27 16.68
C ARG A 154 -4.49 -6.62 15.80
N THR A 155 -5.54 -7.12 16.44
CA THR A 155 -6.82 -7.50 15.82
C THR A 155 -7.52 -6.27 15.25
N CYS A 156 -7.95 -6.33 13.97
CA CYS A 156 -8.89 -5.37 13.40
C CYS A 156 -10.26 -6.05 13.33
N SER A 157 -11.29 -5.40 13.86
CA SER A 157 -12.63 -5.96 14.06
C SER A 157 -13.50 -5.91 12.79
N ARG A 158 -14.29 -6.97 12.58
CA ARG A 158 -15.18 -7.33 11.45
C ARG A 158 -16.29 -6.32 11.07
N ARG A 159 -16.03 -5.02 10.98
CA ARG A 159 -17.01 -4.06 10.43
C ARG A 159 -16.34 -3.08 9.48
N GLY A 160 -16.51 -3.34 8.19
CA GLY A 160 -16.36 -2.38 7.10
C GLY A 160 -14.95 -1.82 6.93
N CYS A 161 -14.31 -2.15 5.81
CA CYS A 161 -13.11 -1.45 5.34
C CYS A 161 -13.45 0.03 5.11
N ILE A 162 -13.14 0.85 6.12
CA ILE A 162 -13.28 2.30 6.09
C ILE A 162 -11.88 2.88 5.97
N LEU A 163 -11.72 3.74 4.97
CA LEU A 163 -10.61 4.68 4.82
C LEU A 163 -10.30 5.36 6.17
N LYS A 164 -9.33 4.83 6.94
CA LYS A 164 -8.99 5.40 8.26
C LYS A 164 -8.07 6.59 8.08
N ARG A 165 -8.63 7.80 8.16
CA ARG A 165 -7.88 9.05 8.26
C ARG A 165 -7.29 9.16 9.66
N TYR A 166 -5.96 9.08 9.79
CA TYR A 166 -5.28 9.34 11.07
C TYR A 166 -4.91 10.83 11.17
N ASN A 167 -5.69 11.58 11.96
CA ASN A 167 -5.28 12.91 12.43
C ASN A 167 -4.47 12.75 13.71
N HIS A 168 -3.21 13.18 13.69
CA HIS A 168 -2.45 13.44 14.91
C HIS A 168 -2.74 14.87 15.34
N ARG A 169 -3.24 15.04 16.56
CA ARG A 169 -2.95 16.24 17.35
C ARG A 169 -1.47 16.24 17.70
#